data_AF-A0A817YZM9-F1
#
_entry.id   AF-A0A817YZM9-F1
#
_cell.length_a   1.000
_cell.length_b   1.000
_cell.length_c   1.000
_cell.angle_alpha   90.00
_cell.angle_beta   90.00
_cell.angle_gamma   90.00
#
_symmetry.space_group_name_H-M   'P 1'
#
loop_
_entity.id
_entity.type
_entity.pdbx_description
1 polymer ?
#
loop_
_entity_poly.entity_id
_entity_poly.type
_entity_poly.pdbx_seq_one_letter_code
_entity_poly.pdbx_strand_id
1 'polypeptide(L)'
;MQARKRGQFSDFSSKVTSAYWLDCPHGAELNIELFNAGDGKYYNRLKEPNVDLFLILLSSNGSCKTYKHSLDYYITLSTTVSAGRYILLAGSMSVVNYSIYPKFNLVVHADQPFVLNEQPSSHELVGNAFHAVAIRANVRKDFGDGVSLLTFNDNGGFGFICENKSNRNIRFTADFQGSRNVLSSRKAFRMVDVIPAKTKQLFAIFTRKVLSEDVNIGK
;
A
#
# COMPACT_ATOMS: atom_id res chain seq x y z
N MET A 1 11.01 32.87 21.38
CA MET A 1 10.27 32.02 20.43
C MET A 1 11.24 30.96 19.91
N GLN A 2 11.31 29.77 20.52
CA GLN A 2 12.22 28.72 20.03
C GLN A 2 11.67 28.15 18.73
N ALA A 3 12.48 28.14 17.67
CA ALA A 3 12.14 27.48 16.42
C ALA A 3 11.87 25.99 16.72
N ARG A 4 10.62 25.54 16.58
CA ARG A 4 10.28 24.11 16.61
C ARG A 4 11.14 23.42 15.55
N LYS A 5 12.03 22.52 15.97
CA LYS A 5 12.87 21.75 15.05
C LYS A 5 11.96 20.83 14.22
N ARG A 6 11.68 21.21 12.97
CA ARG A 6 10.93 20.38 12.01
C ARG A 6 11.77 19.18 11.61
N GLY A 7 11.15 18.01 11.51
CA GLY A 7 11.78 16.81 10.97
C GLY A 7 11.57 16.72 9.46
N GLN A 8 12.61 16.35 8.72
CA GLN A 8 12.51 15.99 7.30
C GLN A 8 13.39 14.78 7.02
N PHE A 9 12.86 13.83 6.26
CA PHE A 9 13.59 12.69 5.72
C PHE A 9 13.30 12.55 4.23
N SER A 10 14.30 12.14 3.45
CA SER A 10 14.13 11.82 2.04
C SER A 10 14.94 10.57 1.69
N ASP A 11 14.27 9.51 1.26
CA ASP A 11 14.91 8.32 0.68
C ASP A 11 14.77 8.37 -0.85
N PHE A 12 15.91 8.39 -1.55
CA PHE A 12 16.02 8.35 -3.02
C PHE A 12 16.57 7.00 -3.52
N SER A 13 16.59 5.99 -2.66
CA SER A 13 17.10 4.66 -2.98
C SER A 13 16.21 3.93 -3.98
N SER A 14 16.84 3.09 -4.79
CA SER A 14 16.17 2.31 -5.84
C SER A 14 15.44 1.09 -5.28
N LYS A 15 14.48 1.31 -4.38
CA LYS A 15 13.73 0.24 -3.74
C LYS A 15 12.38 0.05 -4.39
N VAL A 16 11.83 -1.13 -4.13
CA VAL A 16 10.65 -1.69 -4.79
C VAL A 16 9.48 -1.73 -3.82
N THR A 17 9.73 -2.19 -2.60
CA THR A 17 8.97 -1.84 -1.41
C THR A 17 9.97 -1.49 -0.32
N SER A 18 9.63 -0.53 0.51
CA SER A 18 10.43 -0.11 1.65
C SER A 18 9.60 -0.14 2.91
N ALA A 19 10.19 -0.68 3.97
CA ALA A 19 9.65 -0.65 5.30
C ALA A 19 10.58 0.21 6.17
N TYR A 20 10.01 1.03 7.03
CA TYR A 20 10.76 1.87 7.96
C TYR A 20 10.12 1.83 9.33
N TRP A 21 10.94 1.75 10.38
CA TRP A 21 10.53 2.19 11.71
C TRP A 21 10.53 3.70 11.76
N LEU A 22 9.40 4.28 12.12
CA LEU A 22 9.24 5.72 12.36
C LEU A 22 9.05 5.94 13.86
N ASP A 23 10.07 6.51 14.49
CA ASP A 23 10.09 6.85 15.90
C ASP A 23 9.74 8.32 16.09
N CYS A 24 8.57 8.59 16.66
CA CYS A 24 8.07 9.92 16.97
C CYS A 24 8.08 10.12 18.50
N PRO A 25 9.17 10.59 19.12
CA PRO A 25 9.30 10.65 20.58
C PRO A 25 8.31 11.61 21.26
N HIS A 26 7.80 12.61 20.54
CA HIS A 26 6.89 13.63 21.06
C HIS A 26 5.49 13.59 20.41
N GLY A 27 5.23 12.61 19.55
CA GLY A 27 4.14 12.69 18.59
C GLY A 27 4.42 13.73 17.50
N ALA A 28 3.65 13.72 16.42
CA ALA A 28 3.84 14.63 15.30
C ALA A 28 2.61 14.70 14.39
N GLU A 29 2.42 15.84 13.75
CA GLU A 29 1.69 15.95 12.49
C GLU A 29 2.63 15.58 11.35
N LEU A 30 2.30 14.50 10.64
CA LEU A 30 3.09 13.93 9.56
C LEU A 30 2.46 14.27 8.21
N ASN A 31 3.30 14.67 7.26
CA ASN A 31 3.00 14.68 5.83
C ASN A 31 3.98 13.75 5.13
N ILE A 32 3.45 12.69 4.52
CA ILE A 32 4.24 11.65 3.87
C ILE A 32 3.93 11.69 2.38
N GLU A 33 4.98 11.74 1.57
CA GLU A 33 4.91 11.90 0.13
C GLU A 33 5.68 10.77 -0.55
N LEU A 34 5.07 10.16 -1.55
CA LEU A 34 5.67 9.10 -2.35
C LEU A 34 5.60 9.46 -3.83
N PHE A 35 6.77 9.47 -4.48
CA PHE A 35 6.92 9.85 -5.87
C PHE A 35 7.46 8.69 -6.68
N ASN A 36 6.94 8.51 -7.89
CA ASN A 36 7.57 7.68 -8.89
C ASN A 36 8.85 8.38 -9.41
N ALA A 37 10.01 7.81 -9.08
CA ALA A 37 11.29 8.33 -9.53
C ALA A 37 11.61 7.88 -10.98
N GLY A 38 10.99 6.79 -11.44
CA GLY A 38 11.42 6.05 -12.62
C GLY A 38 12.83 5.46 -12.43
N ASP A 39 13.23 4.55 -13.31
CA ASP A 39 14.59 3.98 -13.29
C ASP A 39 15.47 4.47 -14.44
N GLY A 40 14.88 5.22 -15.39
CA GLY A 40 15.55 5.77 -16.57
C GLY A 40 15.96 4.73 -17.61
N LYS A 41 15.73 3.43 -17.37
CA LYS A 41 16.15 2.31 -18.23
C LYS A 41 14.96 1.50 -18.72
N TYR A 42 14.26 0.83 -17.81
CA TYR A 42 13.13 -0.03 -18.12
C TYR A 42 11.78 0.67 -17.87
N TYR A 43 11.78 1.64 -16.96
CA TYR A 43 10.64 2.46 -16.58
C TYR A 43 10.98 3.94 -16.76
N ASN A 44 10.50 4.51 -17.86
CA ASN A 44 10.61 5.95 -18.12
C ASN A 44 9.34 6.65 -17.65
N ARG A 45 9.44 7.38 -16.54
CA ARG A 45 8.34 8.19 -15.98
C ARG A 45 7.75 9.20 -16.97
N LEU A 46 8.49 9.60 -18.00
CA LEU A 46 8.01 10.53 -19.03
C LEU A 46 7.05 9.85 -20.03
N LYS A 47 7.10 8.53 -20.17
CA LYS A 47 6.24 7.75 -21.07
C LYS A 47 5.08 7.11 -20.30
N GLU A 48 5.37 6.55 -19.14
CA GLU A 48 4.39 5.99 -18.22
C GLU A 48 4.64 6.66 -16.87
N PRO A 49 3.94 7.75 -16.52
CA PRO A 49 4.18 8.44 -15.25
C PRO A 49 3.47 7.74 -14.08
N ASN A 50 2.27 7.21 -14.34
CA ASN A 50 1.39 6.70 -13.30
C ASN A 50 1.73 5.26 -12.95
N VAL A 51 1.94 5.02 -11.66
CA VAL A 51 2.18 3.68 -11.08
C VAL A 51 1.24 3.47 -9.92
N ASP A 52 0.96 2.21 -9.62
CA ASP A 52 0.04 1.85 -8.56
C ASP A 52 0.76 1.98 -7.22
N LEU A 53 0.79 3.17 -6.64
CA LEU A 53 1.54 3.52 -5.42
C LEU A 53 0.74 3.24 -4.16
N PHE A 54 1.42 2.94 -3.06
CA PHE A 54 0.81 2.85 -1.75
C PHE A 54 1.69 3.40 -0.63
N LEU A 55 1.03 3.95 0.38
CA LEU A 55 1.58 4.35 1.67
C LEU A 55 0.70 3.77 2.78
N ILE A 56 1.30 3.05 3.72
CA ILE A 56 0.60 2.53 4.90
C ILE A 56 1.40 2.91 6.14
N LEU A 57 0.71 3.49 7.11
CA LEU A 57 1.25 3.70 8.45
C LEU A 57 0.55 2.77 9.44
N LEU A 58 1.31 1.89 10.07
CA LEU A 58 0.85 1.02 11.14
C LEU A 58 1.37 1.52 12.48
N SER A 59 0.61 1.35 13.56
CA SER A 59 1.20 1.41 14.91
C SER A 59 2.06 0.18 15.19
N SER A 60 2.91 0.26 16.22
CA SER A 60 3.77 -0.84 16.69
C SER A 60 3.03 -2.16 16.95
N ASN A 61 1.74 -2.12 17.30
CA ASN A 61 0.90 -3.30 17.48
C ASN A 61 0.31 -3.86 16.16
N GLY A 62 0.68 -3.30 15.01
CA GLY A 62 0.25 -3.73 13.69
C GLY A 62 -1.11 -3.19 13.23
N SER A 63 -1.80 -2.34 14.01
CA SER A 63 -3.06 -1.75 13.55
C SER A 63 -2.84 -0.62 12.55
N CYS A 64 -3.71 -0.52 11.54
CA CYS A 64 -3.60 0.49 10.50
C CYS A 64 -4.04 1.87 11.02
N LYS A 65 -3.10 2.83 11.07
CA LYS A 65 -3.37 4.22 11.44
C LYS A 65 -3.90 5.02 10.28
N THR A 66 -3.27 4.90 9.13
CA THR A 66 -3.70 5.55 7.90
C THR A 66 -3.11 4.83 6.69
N TYR A 67 -3.76 5.01 5.56
CA TYR A 67 -3.48 4.31 4.32
C TYR A 67 -3.81 5.23 3.14
N LYS A 68 -2.99 5.16 2.10
CA LYS A 68 -3.28 5.76 0.80
C LYS A 68 -2.80 4.82 -0.29
N HIS A 69 -3.59 4.72 -1.35
CA HIS A 69 -3.26 4.03 -2.57
C HIS A 69 -3.89 4.76 -3.75
N SER A 70 -3.16 4.82 -4.87
CA SER A 70 -3.63 5.44 -6.10
C SER A 70 -2.78 4.98 -7.29
N LEU A 71 -3.37 4.98 -8.48
CA LEU A 71 -2.65 4.90 -9.74
C LEU A 71 -2.25 6.31 -10.18
N ASP A 72 -1.11 6.77 -9.68
CA ASP A 72 -0.63 8.14 -9.91
C ASP A 72 0.92 8.15 -9.93
N TYR A 73 1.51 9.24 -10.38
CA TYR A 73 2.95 9.45 -10.24
C TYR A 73 3.33 9.92 -8.83
N TYR A 74 2.35 10.39 -8.06
CA TYR A 74 2.52 11.01 -6.74
C TYR A 74 1.33 10.73 -5.84
N ILE A 75 1.60 10.32 -4.60
CA ILE A 75 0.58 10.23 -3.55
C ILE A 75 1.05 10.89 -2.26
N THR A 76 0.09 11.48 -1.54
CA THR A 76 0.31 12.04 -0.21
C THR A 76 -0.56 11.39 0.83
N LEU A 77 -0.05 11.37 2.04
CA LEU A 77 -0.74 10.89 3.22
C LEU A 77 -0.39 11.78 4.41
N SER A 78 -1.40 12.51 4.88
CA SER A 78 -1.32 13.39 6.05
C SER A 78 -1.99 12.73 7.25
N THR A 79 -1.35 12.77 8.42
CA THR A 79 -1.91 12.19 9.64
C THR A 79 -1.27 12.77 10.90
N THR A 80 -1.98 12.75 12.01
CA THR A 80 -1.39 13.05 13.33
C THR A 80 -1.13 11.74 14.08
N VAL A 81 0.01 11.66 14.77
CA VAL A 81 0.39 10.51 15.59
C VAL A 81 0.78 10.95 17.00
N SER A 82 0.47 10.11 17.98
CA SER A 82 0.95 10.25 19.35
C SER A 82 2.43 9.91 19.45
N ALA A 83 3.03 10.16 20.62
CA ALA A 83 4.37 9.66 20.90
C ALA A 83 4.42 8.12 20.77
N GLY A 84 5.44 7.60 20.10
CA GLY A 84 5.63 6.16 19.93
C GLY A 84 6.36 5.76 18.64
N ARG A 85 6.37 4.43 18.40
CA ARG A 85 6.97 3.79 17.24
C ARG A 85 5.90 3.31 16.27
N TYR A 86 6.15 3.53 14.99
CA TYR A 86 5.26 3.18 13.87
C TYR A 86 6.02 2.41 12.79
N ILE A 87 5.29 1.67 11.96
CA ILE A 87 5.81 1.06 10.74
C ILE A 87 5.28 1.84 9.56
N LEU A 88 6.17 2.43 8.78
CA LEU A 88 5.85 3.06 7.50
C LEU A 88 6.20 2.09 6.37
N LEU A 89 5.21 1.76 5.55
CA LEU A 89 5.36 0.96 4.35
C LEU A 89 5.08 1.84 3.13
N ALA A 90 6.00 1.83 2.18
CA ALA A 90 5.92 2.57 0.95
C ALA A 90 6.31 1.67 -0.23
N GLY A 91 5.62 1.79 -1.35
CA GLY A 91 6.01 1.10 -2.57
C GLY A 91 4.93 1.12 -3.64
N SER A 92 5.02 0.17 -4.56
CA SER A 92 4.00 -0.05 -5.58
C SER A 92 3.32 -1.41 -5.44
N MET A 93 2.04 -1.53 -5.77
CA MET A 93 1.35 -2.83 -5.79
C MET A 93 1.79 -3.72 -6.95
N SER A 94 2.31 -3.12 -8.02
CA SER A 94 2.90 -3.86 -9.15
C SER A 94 4.08 -4.72 -8.72
N VAL A 95 4.59 -4.50 -7.50
CA VAL A 95 5.69 -5.20 -6.87
C VAL A 95 5.39 -6.64 -6.54
N VAL A 96 4.14 -6.90 -6.17
CA VAL A 96 3.73 -8.21 -5.63
C VAL A 96 3.86 -9.32 -6.70
N ASN A 97 4.00 -8.97 -8.00
CA ASN A 97 3.89 -9.94 -9.10
C ASN A 97 4.88 -9.81 -10.29
N TYR A 98 5.85 -8.89 -10.34
CA TYR A 98 6.72 -8.68 -11.53
C TYR A 98 8.21 -8.56 -11.22
N SER A 99 9.09 -8.62 -12.23
CA SER A 99 10.57 -8.56 -12.05
C SER A 99 11.20 -7.22 -12.46
N ILE A 100 10.39 -6.21 -12.81
CA ILE A 100 10.83 -4.88 -13.27
C ILE A 100 10.01 -3.84 -12.53
N TYR A 101 10.70 -2.93 -11.83
CA TYR A 101 10.05 -2.15 -10.78
C TYR A 101 10.36 -0.65 -10.86
N PRO A 102 9.34 0.22 -10.77
CA PRO A 102 9.55 1.65 -10.65
C PRO A 102 10.22 1.95 -9.30
N LYS A 103 11.33 2.67 -9.34
CA LYS A 103 11.96 3.25 -8.15
C LYS A 103 11.07 4.37 -7.62
N PHE A 104 11.04 4.57 -6.31
CA PHE A 104 10.30 5.67 -5.70
C PHE A 104 11.16 6.48 -4.76
N ASN A 105 10.76 7.74 -4.58
CA ASN A 105 11.30 8.60 -3.55
C ASN A 105 10.26 8.75 -2.45
N LEU A 106 10.69 8.59 -1.20
CA LEU A 106 9.86 8.82 -0.03
C LEU A 106 10.32 10.10 0.64
N VAL A 107 9.39 11.02 0.92
CA VAL A 107 9.64 12.20 1.75
C VAL A 107 8.71 12.18 2.95
N VAL A 108 9.26 12.42 4.14
CA VAL A 108 8.49 12.53 5.38
C VAL A 108 8.78 13.90 5.99
N HIS A 109 7.73 14.69 6.16
CA HIS A 109 7.75 15.97 6.86
C HIS A 109 7.01 15.84 8.18
N ALA A 110 7.53 16.48 9.22
CA ALA A 110 6.90 16.51 10.54
C ALA A 110 7.06 17.87 11.23
N ASP A 111 6.05 18.26 12.00
CA ASP A 111 6.10 19.46 12.84
C ASP A 111 7.02 19.30 14.07
N GLN A 112 7.31 18.05 14.47
CA GLN A 112 8.26 17.65 15.51
C GLN A 112 9.41 16.79 14.95
N PRO A 113 10.54 16.68 15.66
CA PRO A 113 11.61 15.74 15.31
C PRO A 113 11.14 14.29 15.35
N PHE A 114 11.63 13.48 14.42
CA PHE A 114 11.44 12.03 14.37
C PHE A 114 12.74 11.34 13.95
N VAL A 115 12.81 10.03 14.16
CA VAL A 115 13.87 9.17 13.62
C VAL A 115 13.24 8.15 12.70
N LEU A 116 13.86 7.91 11.56
CA LEU A 116 13.38 6.95 10.58
C LEU A 116 14.51 5.96 10.28
N ASN A 117 14.24 4.68 10.54
CA ASN A 117 15.19 3.59 10.38
C ASN A 117 14.67 2.62 9.34
N GLU A 118 15.43 2.40 8.28
CA GLU A 118 15.10 1.39 7.29
C GLU A 118 15.07 -0.01 7.91
N GLN A 119 14.14 -0.84 7.42
CA GLN A 119 14.04 -2.25 7.75
C GLN A 119 13.88 -3.09 6.48
N PRO A 120 14.28 -4.37 6.52
CA PRO A 120 13.96 -5.31 5.44
C PRO A 120 12.45 -5.39 5.20
N SER A 121 12.03 -5.22 3.95
CA SER A 121 10.66 -5.49 3.52
C SER A 121 10.48 -7.00 3.26
N SER A 122 9.30 -7.54 3.58
CA SER A 122 8.92 -8.92 3.24
C SER A 122 7.49 -8.98 2.70
N HIS A 123 7.20 -9.98 1.87
CA HIS A 123 5.85 -10.22 1.37
C HIS A 123 4.83 -10.43 2.51
N GLU A 124 5.26 -11.06 3.60
CA GLU A 124 4.44 -11.26 4.80
C GLU A 124 4.11 -9.94 5.50
N LEU A 125 5.08 -9.03 5.62
CA LEU A 125 4.86 -7.71 6.22
C LEU A 125 3.85 -6.90 5.40
N VAL A 126 4.00 -6.90 4.08
CA VAL A 126 3.05 -6.24 3.17
C VAL A 126 1.66 -6.88 3.29
N GLY A 127 1.56 -8.21 3.29
CA GLY A 127 0.30 -8.93 3.47
C GLY A 127 -0.39 -8.60 4.80
N ASN A 128 0.37 -8.56 5.90
CA ASN A 128 -0.13 -8.17 7.22
C ASN A 128 -0.60 -6.71 7.27
N ALA A 129 0.11 -5.80 6.60
CA ALA A 129 -0.26 -4.39 6.56
C ALA A 129 -1.58 -4.17 5.82
N PHE A 130 -1.75 -4.80 4.65
CA PHE A 130 -3.02 -4.78 3.95
C PHE A 130 -4.11 -5.45 4.77
N HIS A 131 -3.81 -6.54 5.49
CA HIS A 131 -4.79 -7.17 6.38
C HIS A 131 -5.28 -6.19 7.45
N ALA A 132 -4.39 -5.37 8.01
CA ALA A 132 -4.76 -4.30 8.94
C ALA A 132 -5.63 -3.21 8.28
N VAL A 133 -5.35 -2.86 7.00
CA VAL A 133 -6.22 -1.97 6.21
C VAL A 133 -7.62 -2.58 6.04
N ALA A 134 -7.71 -3.87 5.69
CA ALA A 134 -8.98 -4.55 5.48
C ALA A 134 -9.79 -4.74 6.76
N ILE A 135 -9.15 -5.04 7.90
CA ILE A 135 -9.82 -5.06 9.20
C ILE A 135 -10.46 -3.70 9.50
N ARG A 136 -9.75 -2.60 9.23
CA ARG A 136 -10.28 -1.25 9.46
C ARG A 136 -11.50 -0.94 8.60
N ALA A 137 -11.54 -1.44 7.36
CA ALA A 137 -12.71 -1.31 6.49
C ALA A 137 -13.91 -2.16 6.94
N ASN A 138 -13.65 -3.20 7.76
CA ASN A 138 -14.63 -4.07 8.40
C ASN A 138 -15.61 -4.78 7.43
N VAL A 139 -15.15 -5.09 6.21
CA VAL A 139 -15.90 -5.92 5.27
C VAL A 139 -15.27 -7.31 5.25
N ARG A 140 -15.93 -8.26 5.92
CA ARG A 140 -15.47 -9.65 6.06
C ARG A 140 -16.53 -10.61 5.56
N LYS A 141 -16.08 -11.58 4.76
CA LYS A 141 -16.88 -12.74 4.34
C LYS A 141 -16.17 -14.01 4.78
N ASP A 142 -16.78 -14.72 5.72
CA ASP A 142 -16.30 -16.02 6.18
C ASP A 142 -16.81 -17.12 5.24
N PHE A 143 -15.94 -18.09 4.94
CA PHE A 143 -16.24 -19.23 4.05
C PHE A 143 -16.28 -20.57 4.81
N GLY A 144 -16.16 -20.55 6.14
CA GLY A 144 -16.03 -21.75 6.97
C GLY A 144 -14.58 -22.22 7.09
N ASP A 145 -14.35 -23.21 7.97
CA ASP A 145 -13.04 -23.87 8.19
C ASP A 145 -11.86 -22.93 8.50
N GLY A 146 -12.14 -21.75 9.05
CA GLY A 146 -11.13 -20.75 9.37
C GLY A 146 -10.63 -19.95 8.15
N VAL A 147 -11.34 -20.02 7.02
CA VAL A 147 -11.06 -19.22 5.82
C VAL A 147 -11.96 -18.00 5.78
N SER A 148 -11.36 -16.84 5.56
CA SER A 148 -12.12 -15.59 5.40
C SER A 148 -11.50 -14.70 4.34
N LEU A 149 -12.36 -13.98 3.64
CA LEU A 149 -12.00 -12.93 2.70
C LEU A 149 -12.33 -11.59 3.35
N LEU A 150 -11.32 -10.76 3.50
CA LEU A 150 -11.48 -9.38 3.91
C LEU A 150 -11.34 -8.50 2.67
N THR A 151 -12.20 -7.51 2.55
CA THR A 151 -12.12 -6.52 1.49
C THR A 151 -11.99 -5.12 2.07
N PHE A 152 -11.36 -4.26 1.30
CA PHE A 152 -11.34 -2.82 1.56
C PHE A 152 -11.66 -2.10 0.26
N ASN A 153 -12.34 -0.96 0.39
CA ASN A 153 -12.61 -0.04 -0.69
C ASN A 153 -12.17 1.34 -0.22
N ASP A 154 -11.21 1.94 -0.90
CA ASP A 154 -10.74 3.28 -0.58
C ASP A 154 -10.30 4.02 -1.85
N ASN A 155 -10.78 5.26 -2.01
CA ASN A 155 -10.40 6.19 -3.08
C ASN A 155 -10.42 5.60 -4.51
N GLY A 156 -11.38 4.72 -4.80
CA GLY A 156 -11.53 4.10 -6.12
C GLY A 156 -10.69 2.83 -6.33
N GLY A 157 -9.94 2.39 -5.32
CA GLY A 157 -9.30 1.08 -5.27
C GLY A 157 -10.09 0.09 -4.41
N PHE A 158 -10.16 -1.18 -4.81
CA PHE A 158 -10.70 -2.25 -3.98
C PHE A 158 -9.74 -3.44 -3.90
N GLY A 159 -9.51 -3.96 -2.70
CA GLY A 159 -8.57 -5.05 -2.45
C GLY A 159 -9.21 -6.26 -1.79
N PHE A 160 -8.57 -7.42 -2.00
CA PHE A 160 -8.97 -8.71 -1.45
C PHE A 160 -7.82 -9.35 -0.69
N ILE A 161 -8.12 -9.74 0.54
CA ILE A 161 -7.16 -10.42 1.40
C ILE A 161 -7.80 -11.68 1.89
N CYS A 162 -7.14 -12.79 1.64
CA CYS A 162 -7.56 -14.03 2.25
C CYS A 162 -6.76 -14.26 3.53
N GLU A 163 -7.48 -14.51 4.61
CA GLU A 163 -6.95 -15.01 5.87
C GLU A 163 -7.30 -16.50 5.96
N ASN A 164 -6.28 -17.35 5.93
CA ASN A 164 -6.41 -18.80 6.08
C ASN A 164 -5.93 -19.22 7.47
N LYS A 165 -6.86 -19.37 8.42
CA LYS A 165 -6.58 -19.90 9.76
C LYS A 165 -6.62 -21.43 9.83
N SER A 166 -6.91 -22.11 8.72
CA SER A 166 -6.92 -23.57 8.70
C SER A 166 -5.50 -24.14 8.79
N ASN A 167 -5.39 -25.44 9.07
CA ASN A 167 -4.13 -26.18 9.04
C ASN A 167 -3.77 -26.68 7.62
N ARG A 168 -4.53 -26.29 6.59
CA ARG A 168 -4.38 -26.80 5.23
C ARG A 168 -4.17 -25.64 4.25
N ASN A 169 -3.48 -25.93 3.16
CA ASN A 169 -3.43 -25.02 2.03
C ASN A 169 -4.80 -25.01 1.35
N ILE A 170 -5.27 -23.83 0.96
CA ILE A 170 -6.55 -23.69 0.27
C ILE A 170 -6.32 -23.22 -1.15
N ARG A 171 -7.04 -23.82 -2.10
CA ARG A 171 -7.07 -23.31 -3.47
C ARG A 171 -8.15 -22.25 -3.55
N PHE A 172 -7.76 -21.03 -3.84
CA PHE A 172 -8.68 -19.91 -3.98
C PHE A 172 -8.80 -19.54 -5.46
N THR A 173 -10.02 -19.40 -5.95
CA THR A 173 -10.30 -18.93 -7.31
C THR A 173 -11.18 -17.70 -7.21
N ALA A 174 -10.77 -16.63 -7.89
CA ALA A 174 -11.57 -15.43 -8.01
C ALA A 174 -11.72 -15.07 -9.49
N ASP A 175 -12.95 -14.69 -9.85
CA ASP A 175 -13.29 -14.32 -11.21
C ASP A 175 -13.94 -12.94 -11.22
N PHE A 176 -13.28 -12.02 -11.90
CA PHE A 176 -13.65 -10.62 -12.04
C PHE A 176 -13.81 -10.22 -13.52
N GLN A 177 -14.02 -11.19 -14.42
CA GLN A 177 -14.12 -10.90 -15.86
C GLN A 177 -15.26 -9.93 -16.23
N GLY A 178 -16.27 -9.78 -15.37
CA GLY A 178 -17.35 -8.80 -15.54
C GLY A 178 -17.02 -7.36 -15.12
N SER A 179 -15.86 -7.13 -14.48
CA SER A 179 -15.47 -5.81 -13.98
C SER A 179 -15.01 -4.90 -15.12
N ARG A 180 -15.58 -3.68 -15.18
CA ARG A 180 -15.22 -2.64 -16.16
C ARG A 180 -14.49 -1.49 -15.47
N ASN A 181 -13.65 -0.76 -16.22
CA ASN A 181 -12.95 0.46 -15.79
C ASN A 181 -12.05 0.27 -14.56
N VAL A 182 -11.47 -0.91 -14.38
CA VAL A 182 -10.57 -1.24 -13.27
C VAL A 182 -9.33 -1.96 -13.78
N LEU A 183 -8.20 -1.76 -13.13
CA LEU A 183 -6.93 -2.42 -13.43
C LEU A 183 -6.57 -3.32 -12.26
N SER A 184 -6.30 -4.60 -12.55
CA SER A 184 -5.89 -5.58 -11.56
C SER A 184 -4.37 -5.54 -11.35
N SER A 185 -3.92 -5.53 -10.09
CA SER A 185 -2.51 -5.67 -9.72
C SER A 185 -1.90 -7.02 -10.15
N ARG A 186 -2.73 -7.99 -10.54
CA ARG A 186 -2.34 -9.30 -11.08
C ARG A 186 -2.33 -9.32 -12.62
N LYS A 187 -2.65 -8.19 -13.28
CA LYS A 187 -2.87 -8.06 -14.73
C LYS A 187 -3.80 -9.13 -15.33
N ALA A 188 -4.67 -9.70 -14.49
CA ALA A 188 -5.62 -10.73 -14.84
C ALA A 188 -6.91 -10.51 -14.01
N PHE A 189 -8.04 -10.82 -14.63
CA PHE A 189 -9.36 -10.76 -13.98
C PHE A 189 -9.79 -12.12 -13.44
N ARG A 190 -9.25 -13.22 -13.98
CA ARG A 190 -9.43 -14.55 -13.42
C ARG A 190 -8.12 -14.99 -12.80
N MET A 191 -8.17 -15.35 -11.53
CA MET A 191 -6.99 -15.68 -10.74
C MET A 191 -7.23 -16.95 -9.94
N VAL A 192 -6.21 -17.81 -9.94
CA VAL A 192 -6.17 -19.02 -9.13
C VAL A 192 -4.89 -18.96 -8.32
N ASP A 193 -4.99 -19.12 -7.01
CA ASP A 193 -3.83 -19.14 -6.12
C ASP A 193 -4.00 -20.22 -5.05
N VAL A 194 -2.89 -20.58 -4.41
CA VAL A 194 -2.85 -21.48 -3.26
C VAL A 194 -2.44 -20.66 -2.06
N ILE A 195 -3.35 -20.53 -1.10
CA ILE A 195 -3.14 -19.73 0.10
C ILE A 195 -2.66 -20.67 1.21
N PRO A 196 -1.39 -20.55 1.64
CA PRO A 196 -0.82 -21.51 2.58
C PRO A 196 -1.56 -21.52 3.93
N ALA A 197 -1.48 -22.64 4.63
CA ALA A 197 -2.02 -22.77 5.98
C ALA A 197 -1.47 -21.69 6.92
N LYS A 198 -2.32 -21.15 7.79
CA LYS A 198 -1.96 -20.13 8.82
C LYS A 198 -1.37 -18.84 8.26
N THR A 199 -1.71 -18.46 7.04
CA THR A 199 -1.21 -17.22 6.41
C THR A 199 -2.31 -16.20 6.14
N LYS A 200 -1.88 -14.97 5.91
CA LYS A 200 -2.67 -13.90 5.32
C LYS A 200 -2.01 -13.52 4.01
N GLN A 201 -2.78 -13.47 2.94
CA GLN A 201 -2.26 -13.15 1.63
C GLN A 201 -3.12 -12.09 0.98
N LEU A 202 -2.48 -11.00 0.58
CA LEU A 202 -3.07 -10.06 -0.36
C LEU A 202 -3.21 -10.76 -1.70
N PHE A 203 -4.45 -10.96 -2.14
CA PHE A 203 -4.74 -11.74 -3.34
C PHE A 203 -4.70 -10.86 -4.59
N ALA A 204 -5.44 -9.76 -4.57
CA ALA A 204 -5.48 -8.78 -5.66
C ALA A 204 -5.94 -7.43 -5.15
N ILE A 205 -5.53 -6.38 -5.86
CA ILE A 205 -6.07 -5.03 -5.73
C ILE A 205 -6.48 -4.58 -7.12
N PHE A 206 -7.61 -3.90 -7.17
CA PHE A 206 -8.18 -3.36 -8.39
C PHE A 206 -8.27 -1.85 -8.24
N THR A 207 -7.64 -1.12 -9.14
CA THR A 207 -7.63 0.34 -9.13
C THR A 207 -8.53 0.84 -10.24
N ARG A 208 -9.48 1.73 -9.94
CA ARG A 208 -10.32 2.36 -10.97
C ARG A 208 -9.44 3.12 -11.95
N LYS A 209 -9.62 2.82 -13.23
CA LYS A 209 -9.02 3.60 -14.32
C LYS A 209 -9.89 4.84 -14.50
N VAL A 210 -9.40 6.00 -14.09
CA VAL A 210 -9.98 7.27 -14.52
C VAL A 210 -9.51 7.47 -15.96
N LEU A 211 -10.40 7.20 -16.92
CA LEU A 211 -10.11 7.53 -18.31
C LEU A 211 -10.14 9.06 -18.42
N SER A 212 -9.12 9.64 -19.03
CA SER A 212 -9.00 11.09 -19.27
C SER A 212 -10.17 11.68 -20.07
N GLU A 213 -11.03 10.84 -20.65
CA GLU A 213 -12.24 11.25 -21.36
C GLU A 213 -13.36 11.74 -20.42
N ASP A 214 -13.35 11.35 -19.13
CA ASP A 214 -14.36 11.79 -18.15
C ASP A 214 -14.11 13.21 -17.59
N VAL A 215 -13.05 13.89 -18.02
CA VAL A 215 -12.70 15.27 -17.58
C VAL A 215 -13.19 16.34 -18.58
N ASN A 216 -13.80 15.94 -19.70
CA ASN A 216 -14.39 16.87 -20.69
C ASN A 216 -15.92 16.89 -20.66
N ILE A 217 -16.52 17.03 -19.48
CA ILE A 217 -17.93 17.46 -19.37
C ILE A 217 -17.93 18.79 -18.61
N GLY A 218 -17.69 19.87 -19.36
CA GLY A 218 -17.67 21.22 -18.80
C GLY A 218 -16.88 22.23 -19.63
N LYS A 219 -17.15 22.31 -20.93
CA LYS A 219 -16.96 23.55 -21.71
C LYS A 219 -18.22 23.80 -22.51
#